data_AF-A0A2D7CKG4-F1
#
_entry.id   AF-A0A2D7CKG4-F1
#
_cell.length_a   1.000
_cell.length_b   1.000
_cell.length_c   1.000
_cell.angle_alpha   90.00
_cell.angle_beta   90.00
_cell.angle_gamma   90.00
#
_symmetry.space_group_name_H-M   'P 1'
#
loop_
_entity.id
_entity.type
_entity.pdbx_description
1 polymer ?
#
loop_
_entity_poly.entity_id
_entity_poly.type
_entity_poly.pdbx_seq_one_letter_code
_entity_poly.pdbx_strand_id
1 'polypeptide(L)'
;MKMQTIQRNGQAWTEQEDIDLEHELKLGMEISEIAQKHQRSDRAIRLRFANLLRRLMAQKKSKHFLASYFSVSPAYIDGILSECNDTSKMGILENDMETLKRRMKKLESALLKVYKKLKNDKTK
;
A
#
# COMPACT_ATOMS: atom_id res chain seq x y z
N MET A 1 -26.03 0.17 -24.24
CA MET A 1 -25.86 1.01 -23.04
C MET A 1 -24.37 1.21 -22.80
N LYS A 2 -23.86 2.44 -22.81
CA LYS A 2 -22.48 2.73 -22.39
C LYS A 2 -22.50 2.89 -20.88
N MET A 3 -21.97 1.93 -20.13
CA MET A 3 -21.77 2.10 -18.69
C MET A 3 -20.71 3.18 -18.50
N GLN A 4 -21.08 4.31 -17.90
CA GLN A 4 -20.11 5.28 -17.42
C GLN A 4 -19.37 4.62 -16.25
N THR A 5 -18.14 4.16 -16.50
CA THR A 5 -17.23 3.67 -15.45
C THR A 5 -16.85 4.84 -14.56
N ILE A 6 -17.29 4.80 -13.31
CA ILE A 6 -16.90 5.78 -12.29
C ILE A 6 -15.40 5.57 -12.03
N GLN A 7 -14.55 6.34 -12.69
CA GLN A 7 -13.11 6.28 -12.42
C GLN A 7 -12.86 6.75 -10.99
N ARG A 8 -12.29 5.88 -10.15
CA ARG A 8 -12.02 6.15 -8.72
C ARG A 8 -10.77 7.02 -8.53
N ASN A 9 -10.51 7.95 -9.46
CA ASN A 9 -9.33 8.83 -9.42
C ASN A 9 -9.35 9.69 -8.16
N GLY A 10 -8.22 9.80 -7.47
CA GLY A 10 -8.10 10.56 -6.21
C GLY A 10 -8.66 9.87 -4.96
N GLN A 11 -9.36 8.73 -5.08
CA GLN A 11 -9.77 7.98 -3.90
C GLN A 11 -8.59 7.22 -3.28
N ALA A 12 -8.50 7.25 -1.95
CA ALA A 12 -7.53 6.45 -1.21
C ALA A 12 -7.72 4.96 -1.50
N TRP A 13 -6.64 4.19 -1.41
CA TRP A 13 -6.69 2.74 -1.45
C TRP A 13 -6.95 2.21 -0.05
N THR A 14 -7.79 1.19 0.03
CA THR A 14 -8.09 0.46 1.25
C THR A 14 -7.14 -0.72 1.42
N GLU A 15 -7.00 -1.22 2.65
CA GLU A 15 -6.21 -2.42 2.93
C GLU A 15 -6.75 -3.65 2.18
N GLN A 16 -8.06 -3.73 1.98
CA GLN A 16 -8.67 -4.81 1.20
C GLN A 16 -8.29 -4.72 -0.28
N GLU A 17 -8.30 -3.53 -0.88
CA GLU A 17 -7.87 -3.33 -2.28
C GLU A 17 -6.39 -3.72 -2.47
N ASP A 18 -5.53 -3.48 -1.47
CA ASP A 18 -4.14 -3.93 -1.51
C ASP A 18 -4.03 -5.47 -1.45
N ILE A 19 -4.85 -6.14 -0.64
CA ILE A 19 -4.91 -7.62 -0.56
C ILE A 19 -5.40 -8.21 -1.89
N ASP A 20 -6.47 -7.64 -2.44
CA ASP A 20 -7.08 -8.08 -3.69
C ASP A 20 -6.08 -7.91 -4.85
N LEU A 21 -5.41 -6.77 -4.92
CA LEU A 21 -4.36 -6.51 -5.91
C LEU A 21 -3.23 -7.54 -5.81
N GLU A 22 -2.73 -7.83 -4.61
CA GLU A 22 -1.67 -8.82 -4.42
C GLU A 22 -2.12 -10.21 -4.90
N HIS A 23 -3.36 -10.59 -4.60
CA HIS A 23 -3.93 -11.87 -5.03
C HIS A 23 -4.06 -11.95 -6.56
N GLU A 24 -4.58 -10.91 -7.19
CA GLU A 24 -4.76 -10.84 -8.66
C GLU A 24 -3.42 -10.90 -9.41
N LEU A 25 -2.40 -10.20 -8.90
CA LEU A 25 -1.05 -10.25 -9.45
C LEU A 25 -0.45 -11.66 -9.33
N LYS A 26 -0.71 -12.39 -8.24
CA LYS A 26 -0.27 -13.79 -8.09
C LYS A 26 -0.96 -14.74 -9.06
N LEU A 27 -2.22 -14.47 -9.38
CA LEU A 27 -2.97 -15.22 -10.39
C LEU A 27 -2.46 -14.95 -11.80
N GLY A 28 -1.52 -14.01 -11.98
CA GLY A 28 -0.98 -13.66 -13.29
C GLY A 28 -1.94 -12.81 -14.13
N MET A 29 -2.92 -12.15 -13.50
CA MET A 29 -3.81 -11.23 -14.20
C MET A 29 -3.02 -10.06 -14.81
N GLU A 30 -3.44 -9.61 -15.99
CA GLU A 30 -2.80 -8.46 -16.61
C GLU A 30 -3.15 -7.15 -15.87
N ILE A 31 -2.21 -6.21 -15.87
CA ILE A 31 -2.38 -4.90 -15.24
C ILE A 31 -3.62 -4.16 -15.76
N SER A 32 -3.92 -4.31 -17.05
CA SER A 32 -5.08 -3.72 -17.73
C SER A 32 -6.40 -4.30 -17.20
N GLU A 33 -6.46 -5.61 -16.97
CA GLU A 33 -7.63 -6.31 -16.42
C GLU A 33 -7.87 -5.91 -14.96
N ILE A 34 -6.80 -5.88 -14.17
CA ILE A 34 -6.82 -5.39 -12.79
C ILE A 34 -7.31 -3.94 -12.75
N ALA A 35 -6.79 -3.08 -13.63
CA ALA A 35 -7.19 -1.68 -13.70
C ALA A 35 -8.69 -1.53 -13.96
N GLN A 36 -9.25 -2.32 -14.89
CA GLN A 36 -10.68 -2.34 -15.15
C GLN A 36 -11.49 -2.81 -13.95
N LYS A 37 -11.07 -3.92 -13.31
CA LYS A 37 -11.75 -4.50 -12.15
C LYS A 37 -11.82 -3.51 -10.98
N HIS A 38 -10.73 -2.80 -10.71
CA HIS A 38 -10.64 -1.81 -9.64
C HIS A 38 -11.16 -0.42 -10.03
N GLN A 39 -11.56 -0.22 -11.30
CA GLN A 39 -11.99 1.07 -11.86
C GLN A 39 -10.92 2.16 -11.67
N ARG A 40 -9.66 1.80 -11.95
CA ARG A 40 -8.47 2.65 -11.86
C ARG A 40 -7.72 2.66 -13.19
N SER A 41 -6.73 3.54 -13.33
CA SER A 41 -5.83 3.53 -14.47
C SER A 41 -4.71 2.50 -14.30
N ASP A 42 -4.19 1.97 -15.41
CA ASP A 42 -3.01 1.09 -15.43
C ASP A 42 -1.84 1.69 -14.66
N ARG A 43 -1.62 3.01 -14.80
CA ARG A 43 -0.58 3.74 -14.06
C ARG A 43 -0.78 3.65 -12.56
N ALA A 44 -2.02 3.73 -12.07
CA ALA A 44 -2.31 3.61 -10.63
C ALA A 44 -2.04 2.19 -10.13
N ILE A 45 -2.38 1.17 -10.92
CA ILE A 45 -2.08 -0.23 -10.60
C ILE A 45 -0.57 -0.47 -10.58
N ARG A 46 0.18 0.01 -11.59
CA ARG A 46 1.65 -0.09 -11.65
C ARG A 46 2.31 0.58 -10.45
N LEU A 47 1.86 1.77 -10.07
CA LEU A 47 2.39 2.48 -8.91
C LEU A 47 2.17 1.70 -7.60
N ARG A 48 0.99 1.10 -7.46
CA ARG A 48 0.65 0.28 -6.30
C ARG A 48 1.48 -1.00 -6.27
N PHE A 49 1.65 -1.64 -7.41
CA PHE A 49 2.51 -2.81 -7.52
C PHE A 49 3.97 -2.47 -7.18
N ALA A 50 4.49 -1.33 -7.66
CA ALA A 50 5.83 -0.86 -7.29
C ALA A 50 5.98 -0.65 -5.76
N ASN A 51 4.97 -0.08 -5.10
CA ASN A 51 4.98 0.09 -3.64
C ASN A 51 4.92 -1.26 -2.90
N LEU A 52 4.12 -2.21 -3.38
CA LEU A 52 4.08 -3.57 -2.86
C LEU A 52 5.46 -4.24 -2.97
N LEU A 53 6.10 -4.15 -4.13
CA LEU A 53 7.45 -4.69 -4.37
C LEU A 53 8.48 -4.07 -3.42
N ARG A 54 8.51 -2.73 -3.28
CA ARG A 54 9.41 -2.03 -2.34
C ARG A 54 9.20 -2.50 -0.90
N ARG A 55 7.95 -2.65 -0.46
CA ARG A 55 7.61 -3.14 0.88
C ARG A 55 8.12 -4.55 1.12
N LEU A 56 7.95 -5.45 0.14
CA LEU A 56 8.43 -6.83 0.26
C LEU A 56 9.97 -6.93 0.22
N MET A 57 10.62 -6.11 -0.61
CA MET A 57 12.08 -6.02 -0.63
C MET A 57 12.65 -5.46 0.69
N ALA A 58 11.97 -4.51 1.32
CA ALA A 58 12.33 -4.01 2.66
C ALA A 58 12.25 -5.10 3.74
N GLN A 59 11.42 -6.13 3.54
CA GLN A 59 11.35 -7.34 4.37
C GLN A 59 12.41 -8.39 4.00
N LYS A 60 13.49 -7.99 3.31
CA LYS A 60 14.59 -8.84 2.86
C LYS A 60 14.18 -9.95 1.88
N LYS A 61 13.06 -9.80 1.18
CA LYS A 61 12.71 -10.70 0.07
C LYS A 61 13.57 -10.34 -1.15
N SER A 62 14.19 -11.34 -1.77
CA SER A 62 15.03 -11.12 -2.95
C SER A 62 14.16 -10.84 -4.19
N LYS A 63 14.69 -10.07 -5.15
CA LYS A 63 14.01 -9.83 -6.42
C LYS A 63 13.64 -11.14 -7.14
N HIS A 64 14.53 -12.13 -7.11
CA HIS A 64 14.26 -13.45 -7.70
C HIS A 64 13.10 -14.17 -7.01
N PHE A 65 13.02 -14.10 -5.67
CA PHE A 65 11.87 -14.62 -4.95
C PHE A 65 10.58 -13.91 -5.39
N LEU A 66 10.59 -12.59 -5.51
CA LEU A 66 9.40 -11.82 -5.93
C LEU A 66 8.99 -12.12 -7.38
N ALA A 67 9.97 -12.28 -8.27
CA ALA A 67 9.73 -12.70 -9.65
C ALA A 67 9.00 -14.05 -9.67
N SER A 68 9.50 -15.03 -8.90
CA SER A 68 8.82 -16.33 -8.76
C SER A 68 7.46 -16.22 -8.08
N TYR A 69 7.32 -15.36 -7.07
CA TYR A 69 6.10 -15.20 -6.27
C TYR A 69 4.94 -14.63 -7.07
N PHE A 70 5.22 -13.70 -8.00
CA PHE A 70 4.25 -13.11 -8.91
C PHE A 70 4.22 -13.78 -10.28
N SER A 71 4.99 -14.85 -10.50
CA SER A 71 5.11 -15.52 -11.81
C SER A 71 5.52 -14.57 -12.95
N VAL A 72 6.42 -13.63 -12.66
CA VAL A 72 6.93 -12.63 -13.61
C VAL A 72 8.45 -12.74 -13.74
N SER A 73 9.03 -12.11 -14.78
CA SER A 73 10.49 -12.05 -14.89
C SER A 73 11.10 -11.01 -13.93
N PRO A 74 12.36 -11.20 -13.48
CA PRO A 74 13.06 -10.16 -12.73
C PRO A 74 13.17 -8.83 -13.48
N ALA A 75 13.30 -8.88 -14.81
CA ALA A 75 13.34 -7.69 -15.66
C ALA A 75 12.01 -6.92 -15.67
N TYR A 76 10.88 -7.63 -15.58
CA TYR A 76 9.57 -7.01 -15.45
C TYR A 76 9.45 -6.23 -14.13
N ILE A 77 9.96 -6.78 -13.03
CA ILE A 77 10.02 -6.09 -11.74
C ILE A 77 10.87 -4.82 -11.85
N ASP A 78 12.04 -4.88 -12.51
CA ASP A 78 12.88 -3.71 -12.72
C ASP A 78 12.16 -2.63 -13.55
N GLY A 79 11.42 -3.05 -14.60
CA GLY A 79 10.59 -2.16 -15.41
C GLY A 79 9.54 -1.42 -14.58
N ILE A 80 8.77 -2.15 -13.78
CA ILE A 80 7.76 -1.56 -12.88
C ILE A 80 8.37 -0.58 -11.88
N LEU A 81 9.51 -0.94 -11.27
CA LEU A 81 10.18 -0.08 -10.29
C LEU A 81 10.77 1.18 -10.95
N SER A 82 11.32 1.06 -12.16
CA SER A 82 11.88 2.16 -12.93
C SER A 82 10.80 3.14 -13.40
N GLU A 83 9.71 2.63 -13.99
CA GLU A 83 8.54 3.42 -14.43
C GLU A 83 7.92 4.22 -13.27
N CYS A 84 7.99 3.67 -12.05
CA CYS A 84 7.36 4.25 -10.87
C CYS A 84 8.34 4.99 -9.96
N ASN A 85 9.57 5.28 -10.41
CA ASN A 85 10.58 5.96 -9.59
C ASN A 85 10.31 7.48 -9.47
N ASP A 86 9.55 8.06 -10.40
CA ASP A 86 9.32 9.51 -10.54
C ASP A 86 8.26 10.12 -9.60
N THR A 87 7.73 9.37 -8.62
CA THR A 87 6.64 9.88 -7.76
C THR A 87 6.88 9.76 -6.26
N SER A 88 8.06 9.30 -5.84
CA SER A 88 8.36 8.91 -4.45
C SER A 88 8.38 10.03 -3.40
N LYS A 89 8.11 11.29 -3.74
CA LYS A 89 8.05 12.35 -2.71
C LYS A 89 6.67 12.63 -2.12
N MET A 90 5.55 12.35 -2.79
CA MET A 90 4.23 12.76 -2.27
C MET A 90 3.40 11.59 -1.70
N GLY A 91 3.22 10.49 -2.43
CA GLY A 91 2.30 9.43 -2.01
C GLY A 91 2.81 8.49 -0.91
N ILE A 92 4.13 8.32 -0.80
CA ILE A 92 4.75 7.51 0.27
C ILE A 92 4.70 8.28 1.60
N LEU A 93 4.98 9.59 1.58
CA LEU A 93 4.86 10.44 2.77
C LEU A 93 3.43 10.48 3.30
N GLU A 94 2.41 10.49 2.45
CA GLU A 94 1.02 10.64 2.89
C GLU A 94 0.51 9.41 3.66
N ASN A 95 0.82 8.20 3.16
CA ASN A 95 0.49 6.95 3.85
C ASN A 95 1.36 6.73 5.10
N ASP A 96 2.64 7.08 5.07
CA ASP A 96 3.52 7.02 6.24
C ASP A 96 3.09 8.04 7.31
N MET A 97 2.67 9.24 6.90
CA MET A 97 2.18 10.28 7.80
C MET A 97 0.85 9.86 8.46
N GLU A 98 -0.06 9.24 7.70
CA GLU A 98 -1.32 8.75 8.26
C GLU A 98 -1.09 7.58 9.23
N THR A 99 -0.13 6.70 8.93
CA THR A 99 0.32 5.65 9.84
C THR A 99 0.97 6.22 11.10
N LEU A 100 1.77 7.28 10.97
CA LEU A 100 2.37 8.03 12.08
C LEU A 100 1.30 8.69 12.96
N LYS A 101 0.30 9.36 12.38
CA LYS A 101 -0.82 9.96 13.12
C LYS A 101 -1.57 8.91 13.94
N ARG A 102 -1.87 7.74 13.36
CA ARG A 102 -2.51 6.62 14.07
C ARG A 102 -1.67 6.15 15.25
N ARG A 103 -0.35 6.07 15.11
CA ARG A 103 0.59 5.70 16.19
C ARG A 103 0.66 6.76 17.28
N MET A 104 0.74 8.04 16.93
CA MET A 104 0.74 9.16 17.89
C MET A 104 -0.53 9.16 18.74
N LYS A 105 -1.71 9.01 18.12
CA LYS A 105 -2.99 8.95 18.83
C LYS A 105 -3.07 7.78 19.83
N LYS A 106 -2.48 6.62 19.50
CA LYS A 106 -2.37 5.47 20.40
C LYS A 106 -1.46 5.78 21.59
N LEU A 107 -0.32 6.43 21.36
CA LEU A 107 0.62 6.84 22.41
C LEU A 107 -0.01 7.86 23.37
N GLU A 108 -0.69 8.88 22.85
CA GLU A 108 -1.41 9.87 23.67
C GLU A 108 -2.47 9.20 24.56
N SER A 109 -3.24 8.27 24.00
CA SER A 109 -4.24 7.51 24.74
C SER A 109 -3.61 6.65 25.84
N ALA A 110 -2.45 6.05 25.58
CA ALA A 110 -1.72 5.25 26.56
C ALA A 110 -1.14 6.13 27.69
N LEU A 111 -0.53 7.27 27.35
CA LEU A 111 -0.01 8.23 28.32
C LEU A 111 -1.10 8.77 29.24
N LEU A 112 -2.28 9.09 28.68
CA LEU A 112 -3.41 9.57 29.47
C LEU A 112 -3.90 8.52 30.47
N LYS A 113 -3.91 7.23 30.08
CA LYS A 113 -4.25 6.13 30.99
C LYS A 113 -3.24 6.00 32.12
N VAL A 114 -1.95 6.07 31.82
CA VAL A 114 -0.88 6.01 32.84
C VAL A 114 -0.98 7.19 33.80
N TYR A 115 -1.19 8.41 33.27
CA TYR A 115 -1.34 9.60 34.10
C TYR A 115 -2.55 9.50 35.05
N LYS A 116 -3.72 9.05 34.55
CA LYS A 116 -4.90 8.84 35.40
C LYS A 116 -4.64 7.80 36.50
N LYS A 117 -3.92 6.72 36.17
CA LYS A 117 -3.55 5.68 37.15
C LYS A 117 -2.63 6.24 38.25
N LEU A 118 -1.58 6.97 37.87
CA LEU A 118 -0.67 7.62 38.80
C LEU A 118 -1.34 8.69 39.67
N LYS A 119 -2.33 9.41 39.13
CA LYS A 119 -3.09 10.40 39.89
C LYS A 119 -4.01 9.74 40.92
N ASN A 120 -4.64 8.62 40.57
CA ASN A 120 -5.53 7.89 41.47
C ASN A 120 -4.77 7.15 42.58
N ASP A 121 -3.55 6.67 42.30
CA ASP A 121 -2.68 6.01 43.28
C ASP A 121 -2.06 6.99 44.30
N LYS A 122 -2.02 8.29 44.01
CA LYS A 122 -1.57 9.34 44.96
C LYS A 122 -2.67 9.86 45.90
N THR A 123 -3.91 9.40 45.72
CA THR A 123 -5.09 9.78 46.52
C THR A 123 -5.59 8.66 47.44
N LYS A 124 -4.80 7.60 47.62
CA LYS A 124 -4.95 6.59 48.68
C LYS A 124 -3.79 6.71 49.65
#